data_AF-A0A8J3F9W4-F1
#
_entry.id   AF-A0A8J3F9W4-F1
#
_cell.length_a   1.000
_cell.length_b   1.000
_cell.length_c   1.000
_cell.angle_alpha   90.00
_cell.angle_beta   90.00
_cell.angle_gamma   90.00
#
_symmetry.space_group_name_H-M   'P 1'
#
loop_
_entity.id
_entity.type
_entity.pdbx_description
1 polymer ?
#
loop_
_entity_poly.entity_id
_entity_poly.type
_entity_poly.pdbx_seq_one_letter_code
_entity_poly.pdbx_strand_id
1 'polypeptide(L)'
;MAQLTLVQAITDALRTAMRRDERVMVLGEDVGVNGGVFRATDGLLAEFGEHRVVDTPLAESAIVGSAIGLALNGMRPVAEIQFLAFIFPAFEQVVAHAARIRTRTMGRYSVPLVIRAPYGAGIRAPELHSDSVEAFFVHVPGLKVAVPATPYDAKGLLLAAIEDPDPVLFLEPMKIYRAMREEVPEDYYTVPLGKARSRGRGATSPSSPGGRWCPWPSRRPGGLKRRASPAR
;
A
#
# COMPACT_ATOMS: atom_id res chain seq x y z
N MET A 1 6.25 21.15 6.27
CA MET A 1 6.52 19.71 6.46
C MET A 1 5.87 19.30 7.77
N ALA A 2 5.19 18.16 7.80
CA ALA A 2 4.42 17.73 8.96
C ALA A 2 4.92 16.38 9.51
N GLN A 3 4.84 16.19 10.83
CA GLN A 3 5.15 14.92 11.50
C GLN A 3 3.99 13.94 11.35
N LEU A 4 4.05 13.06 10.35
CA LEU A 4 2.97 12.13 10.02
C LEU A 4 3.31 10.69 10.40
N THR A 5 2.31 9.93 10.84
CA THR A 5 2.37 8.46 10.85
C THR A 5 2.22 7.91 9.42
N LEU A 6 2.44 6.61 9.24
CA LEU A 6 2.32 5.98 7.92
C LEU A 6 0.88 6.05 7.39
N VAL A 7 -0.12 5.81 8.25
CA VAL A 7 -1.54 5.96 7.86
C VAL A 7 -1.87 7.40 7.47
N GLN A 8 -1.36 8.39 8.22
CA GLN A 8 -1.58 9.80 7.90
C GLN A 8 -0.89 10.21 6.58
N ALA A 9 0.28 9.67 6.29
CA ALA A 9 0.97 9.92 5.02
C ALA A 9 0.22 9.31 3.82
N ILE A 10 -0.45 8.18 4.00
CA ILE A 10 -1.36 7.60 2.99
C ILE A 10 -2.56 8.51 2.77
N THR A 11 -3.24 8.94 3.83
CA THR A 11 -4.38 9.88 3.72
C THR A 11 -3.95 11.16 3.02
N ASP A 12 -2.76 11.68 3.35
CA ASP A 12 -2.21 12.88 2.74
C ASP A 12 -1.85 12.70 1.25
N ALA A 13 -1.32 11.54 0.86
CA ALA A 13 -1.13 11.19 -0.55
C ALA A 13 -2.46 11.13 -1.31
N LEU A 14 -3.49 10.47 -0.76
CA LEU A 14 -4.81 10.39 -1.39
C LEU A 14 -5.39 11.79 -1.58
N ARG A 15 -5.39 12.61 -0.52
CA ARG A 15 -5.87 14.00 -0.57
C ARG A 15 -5.11 14.82 -1.61
N THR A 16 -3.78 14.70 -1.64
CA THR A 16 -2.93 15.42 -2.60
C THR A 16 -3.26 15.01 -4.04
N ALA A 17 -3.39 13.72 -4.31
CA ALA A 17 -3.75 13.22 -5.64
C ALA A 17 -5.15 13.67 -6.06
N MET A 18 -6.13 13.57 -5.16
CA MET A 18 -7.53 13.92 -5.45
C MET A 18 -7.75 15.42 -5.69
N ARG A 19 -6.99 16.29 -5.01
CA ARG A 19 -6.98 17.75 -5.29
C ARG A 19 -6.36 18.06 -6.65
N ARG A 20 -5.33 17.31 -7.06
CA ARG A 20 -4.57 17.58 -8.28
C ARG A 20 -5.24 17.03 -9.54
N ASP A 21 -5.98 15.92 -9.42
CA ASP A 21 -6.60 15.25 -10.55
C ASP A 21 -8.03 14.81 -10.20
N GLU A 22 -9.00 15.40 -10.90
CA GLU A 22 -10.43 15.13 -10.72
C GLU A 22 -10.82 13.68 -11.06
N ARG A 23 -9.97 12.97 -11.80
CA ARG A 23 -10.17 11.57 -12.19
C ARG A 23 -9.84 10.59 -11.07
N VAL A 24 -9.11 11.02 -10.03
CA VAL A 24 -8.68 10.13 -8.93
C VAL A 24 -9.83 9.92 -7.97
N MET A 25 -10.28 8.69 -7.75
CA MET A 25 -11.35 8.41 -6.78
C MET A 25 -10.98 7.22 -5.90
N VAL A 26 -11.56 7.17 -4.70
CA VAL A 26 -11.41 6.06 -3.76
C VAL A 26 -12.69 5.26 -3.73
N LEU A 27 -12.57 3.93 -3.74
CA LEU A 27 -13.69 3.01 -3.60
C LEU A 27 -13.29 1.78 -2.80
N GLY A 28 -14.20 1.27 -1.98
CA GLY A 28 -13.98 0.09 -1.15
C GLY A 28 -15.00 -0.01 -0.03
N GLU A 29 -14.81 -0.97 0.85
CA GLU A 29 -15.68 -1.17 2.01
C GLU A 29 -15.34 -0.19 3.14
N ASP A 30 -16.33 0.55 3.62
CA ASP A 30 -16.22 1.51 4.72
C ASP A 30 -15.23 2.67 4.50
N VAL A 31 -14.82 2.94 3.25
CA VAL A 31 -13.88 4.02 2.91
C VAL A 31 -14.50 5.42 2.98
N GLY A 32 -15.83 5.52 2.92
CA GLY A 32 -16.61 6.76 2.91
C GLY A 32 -16.81 7.33 4.31
N VAL A 33 -18.02 7.19 4.86
CA VAL A 33 -18.42 7.86 6.12
C VAL A 33 -17.55 7.42 7.29
N ASN A 34 -17.16 6.15 7.33
CA ASN A 34 -16.30 5.62 8.38
C ASN A 34 -14.82 6.02 8.21
N GLY A 35 -14.40 6.52 7.04
CA GLY A 35 -13.00 6.90 6.79
C GLY A 35 -12.02 5.73 6.74
N GLY A 36 -12.52 4.52 6.50
CA GLY A 36 -11.78 3.26 6.50
C GLY A 36 -11.58 2.70 7.91
N VAL A 37 -11.55 1.37 8.02
CA VAL A 37 -11.34 0.65 9.30
C VAL A 37 -10.03 1.08 9.98
N PHE A 38 -9.00 1.37 9.19
CA PHE A 38 -7.72 1.87 9.67
C PHE A 38 -7.60 3.40 9.72
N ARG A 39 -8.63 4.17 9.35
CA ARG A 39 -8.61 5.63 9.19
C ARG A 39 -7.66 6.12 8.09
N ALA A 40 -7.50 5.34 7.02
CA ALA A 40 -6.64 5.70 5.89
C ALA A 40 -7.31 6.70 4.93
N THR A 41 -8.64 6.75 4.90
CA THR A 41 -9.44 7.65 4.03
C THR A 41 -10.21 8.71 4.83
N ASP A 42 -9.80 8.91 6.09
CA ASP A 42 -10.47 9.81 7.02
C ASP A 42 -10.55 11.26 6.50
N GLY A 43 -11.75 11.83 6.55
CA GLY A 43 -12.05 13.18 6.07
C GLY A 43 -12.10 13.36 4.55
N LEU A 44 -11.73 12.36 3.74
CA LEU A 44 -11.75 12.48 2.28
C LEU A 44 -13.18 12.65 1.75
N LEU A 45 -14.16 11.93 2.31
CA LEU A 45 -15.55 12.05 1.90
C LEU A 45 -16.09 13.47 2.11
N ALA A 46 -15.80 14.07 3.28
CA ALA A 46 -16.23 15.42 3.61
C ALA A 46 -15.60 16.47 2.67
N GLU A 47 -14.40 16.20 2.15
CA GLU A 47 -13.67 17.11 1.28
C GLU A 47 -14.07 16.97 -0.20
N PHE A 48 -14.23 15.74 -0.71
CA PHE A 48 -14.40 15.47 -2.14
C PHE A 48 -15.79 14.98 -2.53
N GLY A 49 -16.65 14.65 -1.57
CA GLY A 49 -18.01 14.19 -1.78
C GLY A 49 -18.14 12.72 -2.23
N GLU A 50 -19.38 12.25 -2.22
CA GLU A 50 -19.76 10.85 -2.45
C GLU A 50 -19.42 10.34 -3.86
N HIS A 51 -19.23 11.22 -4.83
CA HIS A 51 -18.83 10.82 -6.19
C HIS A 51 -17.34 10.46 -6.31
N ARG A 52 -16.53 10.82 -5.32
CA ARG A 52 -15.07 10.65 -5.34
C ARG A 52 -14.56 9.75 -4.21
N VAL A 53 -15.38 9.50 -3.19
CA VAL A 53 -15.12 8.53 -2.11
C VAL A 53 -16.37 7.67 -1.95
N VAL A 54 -16.31 6.43 -2.45
CA VAL A 54 -17.50 5.58 -2.65
C VAL A 54 -17.41 4.32 -1.79
N ASP A 55 -18.36 4.16 -0.86
CA ASP A 55 -18.57 2.88 -0.19
C ASP A 55 -19.18 1.87 -1.16
N THR A 56 -18.58 0.68 -1.24
CA THR A 56 -19.01 -0.39 -2.15
C THR A 56 -19.75 -1.50 -1.40
N PRO A 57 -20.56 -2.33 -2.10
CA PRO A 57 -21.00 -3.61 -1.56
C PRO A 57 -19.80 -4.49 -1.13
N LEU A 58 -20.04 -5.38 -0.17
CA LEU A 58 -19.04 -6.34 0.34
C LEU A 58 -18.81 -7.45 -0.70
N ALA A 59 -17.98 -7.15 -1.70
CA ALA A 59 -17.65 -8.05 -2.80
C ALA A 59 -16.37 -7.56 -3.49
N GLU A 60 -15.22 -8.15 -3.15
CA GLU A 60 -13.91 -7.68 -3.60
C GLU A 60 -13.74 -7.79 -5.12
N SER A 61 -14.36 -8.80 -5.74
CA SER A 61 -14.42 -8.94 -7.19
C SER A 61 -15.18 -7.78 -7.85
N ALA A 62 -16.26 -7.29 -7.23
CA ALA A 62 -17.01 -6.15 -7.72
C ALA A 62 -16.20 -4.86 -7.55
N ILE A 63 -15.48 -4.70 -6.43
CA ILE A 63 -14.59 -3.56 -6.17
C ILE A 63 -13.52 -3.46 -7.26
N VAL A 64 -12.73 -4.52 -7.46
CA VAL A 64 -11.64 -4.50 -8.43
C VAL A 64 -12.17 -4.46 -9.87
N GLY A 65 -13.22 -5.22 -10.19
CA GLY A 65 -13.84 -5.21 -11.52
C GLY A 65 -14.38 -3.84 -11.92
N SER A 66 -15.07 -3.16 -10.99
CA SER A 66 -15.56 -1.79 -11.21
C SER A 66 -14.41 -0.80 -11.36
N ALA A 67 -13.36 -0.93 -10.56
CA ALA A 67 -12.16 -0.11 -10.67
C ALA A 67 -11.45 -0.29 -12.03
N ILE A 68 -11.39 -1.52 -12.55
CA ILE A 68 -10.87 -1.76 -13.92
C ILE A 68 -11.74 -1.03 -14.96
N GLY A 69 -13.07 -1.15 -14.87
CA GLY A 69 -13.99 -0.47 -15.79
C GLY A 69 -13.85 1.06 -15.74
N LEU A 70 -13.76 1.64 -14.55
CA LEU A 70 -13.51 3.07 -14.33
C LEU A 70 -12.18 3.50 -14.95
N ALA A 71 -11.10 2.73 -14.73
CA ALA A 71 -9.79 3.01 -15.28
C ALA A 71 -9.78 2.99 -16.82
N LEU A 72 -10.48 2.03 -17.42
CA LEU A 72 -10.67 1.95 -18.87
C LEU A 72 -11.45 3.13 -19.45
N ASN A 73 -12.33 3.73 -18.64
CA ASN A 73 -13.14 4.88 -19.02
C ASN A 73 -12.52 6.22 -18.61
N GLY A 74 -11.21 6.25 -18.33
CA GLY A 74 -10.45 7.47 -18.11
C GLY A 74 -10.33 7.93 -16.66
N MET A 75 -10.90 7.20 -15.70
CA MET A 75 -10.71 7.49 -14.27
C MET A 75 -9.36 6.94 -13.76
N ARG A 76 -8.96 7.32 -12.55
CA ARG A 76 -7.78 6.81 -11.85
C ARG A 76 -8.16 6.26 -10.47
N PRO A 77 -8.86 5.11 -10.43
CA PRO A 77 -9.38 4.58 -9.19
C PRO A 77 -8.28 4.07 -8.26
N VAL A 78 -8.50 4.30 -6.98
CA VAL A 78 -7.73 3.76 -5.86
C VAL A 78 -8.68 2.87 -5.06
N ALA A 79 -8.69 1.59 -5.42
CA ALA A 79 -9.52 0.57 -4.79
C ALA A 79 -8.89 0.11 -3.46
N GLU A 80 -9.67 0.05 -2.38
CA GLU A 80 -9.24 -0.53 -1.12
C GLU A 80 -9.83 -1.94 -0.94
N ILE A 81 -8.95 -2.91 -0.72
CA ILE A 81 -9.30 -4.23 -0.18
C ILE A 81 -9.01 -4.19 1.31
N GLN A 82 -10.01 -4.50 2.14
CA GLN A 82 -9.96 -4.21 3.57
C GLN A 82 -8.80 -4.92 4.30
N PHE A 83 -8.45 -6.14 3.89
CA PHE A 83 -7.25 -6.87 4.31
C PHE A 83 -6.71 -7.68 3.13
N LEU A 84 -5.39 -7.80 2.99
CA LEU A 84 -4.80 -8.44 1.81
C LEU A 84 -5.32 -9.86 1.54
N ALA A 85 -5.58 -10.69 2.55
CA ALA A 85 -6.12 -12.04 2.31
C ALA A 85 -7.53 -12.02 1.70
N PHE A 86 -8.30 -10.95 1.90
CA PHE A 86 -9.63 -10.80 1.31
C PHE A 86 -9.57 -10.47 -0.18
N ILE A 87 -8.38 -10.33 -0.76
CA ILE A 87 -8.24 -10.19 -2.21
C ILE A 87 -8.58 -11.48 -2.98
N PHE A 88 -8.69 -12.63 -2.32
CA PHE A 88 -8.90 -13.93 -3.00
C PHE A 88 -10.13 -13.96 -3.92
N PRO A 89 -11.32 -13.43 -3.55
CA PRO A 89 -12.46 -13.33 -4.46
C PRO A 89 -12.17 -12.43 -5.68
N ALA A 90 -11.29 -11.44 -5.54
CA ALA A 90 -10.87 -10.55 -6.62
C ALA A 90 -9.66 -11.06 -7.44
N PHE A 91 -9.13 -12.24 -7.11
CA PHE A 91 -7.88 -12.72 -7.69
C PHE A 91 -7.92 -12.80 -9.22
N GLU A 92 -9.02 -13.29 -9.77
CA GLU A 92 -9.26 -13.38 -11.21
C GLU A 92 -9.24 -11.98 -11.87
N GLN A 93 -9.93 -11.00 -11.29
CA GLN A 93 -9.94 -9.61 -11.78
C GLN A 93 -8.53 -9.01 -11.82
N VAL A 94 -7.71 -9.28 -10.81
CA VAL A 94 -6.33 -8.78 -10.77
C VAL A 94 -5.46 -9.47 -11.82
N VAL A 95 -5.47 -10.80 -11.85
CA VAL A 95 -4.48 -11.59 -12.61
C VAL A 95 -4.84 -11.76 -14.08
N ALA A 96 -6.13 -11.93 -14.38
CA ALA A 96 -6.61 -12.19 -15.74
C ALA A 96 -7.09 -10.92 -16.44
N HIS A 97 -7.46 -9.86 -15.71
CA HIS A 97 -7.93 -8.60 -16.28
C HIS A 97 -6.92 -7.46 -16.10
N ALA A 98 -6.81 -6.88 -14.90
CA ALA A 98 -6.01 -5.68 -14.65
C ALA A 98 -4.59 -5.81 -15.21
N ALA A 99 -3.88 -6.88 -14.85
CA ALA A 99 -2.49 -7.11 -15.26
C ALA A 99 -2.32 -7.41 -16.77
N ARG A 100 -3.39 -7.80 -17.48
CA ARG A 100 -3.29 -8.34 -18.85
C ARG A 100 -3.85 -7.42 -19.92
N ILE A 101 -4.78 -6.52 -19.58
CA ILE A 101 -5.49 -5.69 -20.57
C ILE A 101 -4.53 -4.93 -21.50
N ARG A 102 -3.46 -4.34 -20.96
CA ARG A 102 -2.48 -3.61 -21.77
C ARG A 102 -1.83 -4.50 -22.83
N THR A 103 -1.36 -5.68 -22.42
CA THR A 103 -0.81 -6.67 -23.34
C THR A 103 -1.86 -7.24 -24.30
N ARG A 104 -3.04 -7.60 -23.78
CA ARG A 104 -4.18 -8.18 -24.53
C ARG A 104 -4.64 -7.26 -25.66
N THR A 105 -4.58 -5.95 -25.43
CA THR A 105 -5.02 -4.93 -26.39
C THR A 105 -3.84 -4.32 -27.17
N MET A 106 -2.64 -4.90 -27.06
CA MET A 106 -1.41 -4.42 -27.71
C MET A 106 -1.15 -2.93 -27.45
N GLY A 107 -1.40 -2.48 -26.22
CA GLY A 107 -1.18 -1.10 -25.78
C GLY A 107 -2.30 -0.12 -26.10
N ARG A 108 -3.39 -0.55 -26.75
CA ARG A 108 -4.55 0.33 -27.02
C ARG A 108 -5.23 0.82 -25.75
N TYR A 109 -5.27 -0.01 -24.70
CA TYR A 109 -5.80 0.35 -23.39
C TYR A 109 -4.74 0.16 -22.31
N SER A 110 -4.79 0.98 -21.28
CA SER A 110 -4.03 0.84 -20.03
C SER A 110 -4.98 0.78 -18.85
N VAL A 111 -4.52 0.27 -17.70
CA VAL A 111 -5.34 0.16 -16.48
C VAL A 111 -4.66 0.96 -15.37
N PRO A 112 -4.81 2.31 -15.35
CA PRO A 112 -4.27 3.16 -14.28
C PRO A 112 -5.07 2.96 -12.99
N LEU A 113 -4.73 1.92 -12.24
CA LEU A 113 -5.45 1.43 -11.07
C LEU A 113 -4.47 1.18 -9.94
N VAL A 114 -4.79 1.69 -8.74
CA VAL A 114 -4.12 1.25 -7.52
C VAL A 114 -5.07 0.38 -6.72
N ILE A 115 -4.62 -0.81 -6.32
CA ILE A 115 -5.30 -1.68 -5.36
C ILE A 115 -4.51 -1.59 -4.07
N ARG A 116 -5.06 -0.93 -3.05
CA ARG A 116 -4.46 -0.80 -1.73
C ARG A 116 -4.98 -1.90 -0.82
N ALA A 117 -4.11 -2.46 0.01
CA ALA A 117 -4.53 -3.42 1.03
C ALA A 117 -3.63 -3.35 2.28
N PRO A 118 -4.21 -3.25 3.48
CA PRO A 118 -3.49 -3.53 4.71
C PRO A 118 -3.02 -4.99 4.74
N TYR A 119 -1.77 -5.24 5.14
CA TYR A 119 -1.22 -6.60 5.18
C TYR A 119 -0.20 -6.84 6.30
N GLY A 120 0.10 -8.11 6.54
CA GLY A 120 1.17 -8.55 7.43
C GLY A 120 0.81 -8.64 8.92
N ALA A 121 1.54 -9.49 9.64
CA ALA A 121 1.23 -9.87 11.00
C ALA A 121 1.68 -8.86 12.07
N GLY A 122 1.36 -9.17 13.34
CA GLY A 122 1.91 -8.47 14.51
C GLY A 122 0.93 -7.54 15.24
N ILE A 123 -0.36 -7.62 14.91
CA ILE A 123 -1.45 -6.87 15.56
C ILE A 123 -2.46 -7.77 16.31
N ARG A 124 -2.21 -9.09 16.39
CA ARG A 124 -3.11 -10.09 16.99
C ARG A 124 -4.53 -10.06 16.37
N ALA A 125 -4.59 -9.87 15.06
CA ALA A 125 -5.85 -9.84 14.35
C ALA A 125 -6.42 -11.26 14.17
N PRO A 126 -7.73 -11.39 13.87
CA PRO A 126 -8.37 -12.68 13.59
C PRO A 126 -7.76 -13.38 12.37
N GLU A 127 -8.23 -14.61 12.13
CA GLU A 127 -7.88 -15.40 10.94
C GLU A 127 -8.02 -14.58 9.65
N LEU A 128 -7.08 -14.75 8.71
CA LEU A 128 -6.97 -14.02 7.44
C LEU A 128 -6.65 -12.52 7.53
N HIS A 129 -6.44 -11.95 8.72
CA HIS A 129 -6.10 -10.53 8.90
C HIS A 129 -4.60 -10.28 9.10
N SER A 130 -3.72 -11.23 8.80
CA SER A 130 -2.28 -11.09 9.04
C SER A 130 -1.40 -11.70 7.94
N ASP A 131 -2.04 -12.26 6.92
CA ASP A 131 -1.38 -12.98 5.85
C ASP A 131 -0.56 -12.05 4.98
N SER A 132 0.54 -12.60 4.47
CA SER A 132 1.44 -11.96 3.51
C SER A 132 1.44 -12.84 2.27
N VAL A 133 0.53 -12.51 1.35
CA VAL A 133 0.25 -13.28 0.14
C VAL A 133 0.71 -12.55 -1.13
N GLU A 134 1.61 -11.58 -0.98
CA GLU A 134 2.22 -10.83 -2.08
C GLU A 134 2.92 -11.73 -3.11
N ALA A 135 3.38 -12.90 -2.68
CA ALA A 135 4.11 -13.84 -3.54
C ALA A 135 3.25 -14.28 -4.74
N PHE A 136 1.93 -14.46 -4.57
CA PHE A 136 1.05 -14.79 -5.69
C PHE A 136 1.05 -13.70 -6.77
N PHE A 137 1.12 -12.44 -6.35
CA PHE A 137 1.01 -11.27 -7.22
C PHE A 137 2.33 -10.86 -7.86
N VAL A 138 3.45 -11.05 -7.16
CA VAL A 138 4.80 -10.82 -7.73
C VAL A 138 5.07 -11.72 -8.94
N HIS A 139 4.41 -12.89 -9.01
CA HIS A 139 4.54 -13.83 -10.13
C HIS A 139 3.64 -13.48 -11.34
N VAL A 140 2.91 -12.36 -11.28
CA VAL A 140 1.96 -11.95 -12.32
C VAL A 140 2.57 -10.84 -13.19
N PRO A 141 2.94 -11.13 -14.45
CA PRO A 141 3.44 -10.10 -15.36
C PRO A 141 2.38 -9.04 -15.65
N GLY A 142 2.80 -7.77 -15.67
CA GLY A 142 1.93 -6.62 -15.89
C GLY A 142 1.32 -6.03 -14.62
N LEU A 143 1.61 -6.60 -13.45
CA LEU A 143 1.26 -6.05 -12.15
C LEU A 143 2.52 -5.57 -11.42
N LYS A 144 2.49 -4.35 -10.89
CA LYS A 144 3.53 -3.84 -9.98
C LYS A 144 3.08 -4.08 -8.54
N VAL A 145 4.01 -4.44 -7.65
CA VAL A 145 3.76 -4.59 -6.22
C VAL A 145 4.66 -3.62 -5.47
N ALA A 146 4.09 -2.78 -4.61
CA ALA A 146 4.79 -1.77 -3.83
C ALA A 146 4.48 -1.90 -2.35
N VAL A 147 5.51 -1.79 -1.50
CA VAL A 147 5.38 -1.90 -0.04
C VAL A 147 6.19 -0.79 0.62
N PRO A 148 5.56 0.27 1.17
CA PRO A 148 6.27 1.28 1.92
C PRO A 148 6.67 0.77 3.30
N ALA A 149 7.78 1.30 3.82
CA ALA A 149 8.26 1.01 5.18
C ALA A 149 8.36 2.25 6.08
N THR A 150 8.11 3.44 5.52
CA THR A 150 8.21 4.73 6.22
C THR A 150 7.09 5.67 5.79
N PRO A 151 6.66 6.65 6.62
CA PRO A 151 5.71 7.66 6.21
C PRO A 151 6.15 8.43 4.96
N TYR A 152 7.44 8.79 4.84
CA TYR A 152 7.95 9.47 3.66
C TYR A 152 7.79 8.62 2.39
N ASP A 153 8.19 7.34 2.46
CA ASP A 153 8.07 6.43 1.32
C ASP A 153 6.60 6.11 1.02
N ALA A 154 5.73 6.04 2.04
CA ALA A 154 4.30 5.77 1.85
C ALA A 154 3.61 6.84 1.00
N LYS A 155 3.80 8.13 1.32
CA LYS A 155 3.23 9.21 0.51
C LYS A 155 3.79 9.19 -0.91
N GLY A 156 5.12 9.18 -1.05
CA GLY A 156 5.77 9.28 -2.35
C GLY A 156 5.54 8.08 -3.26
N LEU A 157 5.53 6.85 -2.73
CA LEU A 157 5.25 5.64 -3.50
C LEU A 157 3.78 5.56 -3.89
N LEU A 158 2.85 5.97 -3.03
CA LEU A 158 1.43 5.96 -3.36
C LEU A 158 1.12 7.00 -4.45
N LEU A 159 1.68 8.21 -4.36
CA LEU A 159 1.55 9.20 -5.44
C LEU A 159 2.14 8.69 -6.76
N ALA A 160 3.30 8.05 -6.72
CA ALA A 160 3.89 7.41 -7.91
C ALA A 160 3.00 6.29 -8.47
N ALA A 161 2.39 5.47 -7.61
CA ALA A 161 1.46 4.41 -8.02
C ALA A 161 0.19 4.99 -8.64
N ILE A 162 -0.36 6.08 -8.08
CA ILE A 162 -1.54 6.75 -8.61
C ILE A 162 -1.24 7.40 -9.96
N GLU A 163 -0.01 7.85 -10.25
CA GLU A 163 0.39 8.39 -11.56
C GLU A 163 0.76 7.31 -12.60
N ASP A 164 1.04 6.09 -12.16
CA ASP A 164 1.46 5.00 -13.03
C ASP A 164 0.33 4.59 -14.01
N PRO A 165 0.62 4.33 -15.31
CA PRO A 165 -0.39 3.87 -16.26
C PRO A 165 -0.75 2.39 -16.12
N ASP A 166 0.06 1.60 -15.42
CA ASP A 166 -0.11 0.18 -15.19
C ASP A 166 -0.69 -0.09 -13.78
N PRO A 167 -1.36 -1.22 -13.54
CA PRO A 167 -1.94 -1.51 -12.23
C PRO A 167 -0.86 -1.73 -11.16
N VAL A 168 -1.10 -1.18 -9.97
CA VAL A 168 -0.21 -1.30 -8.81
C VAL A 168 -0.97 -1.87 -7.61
N LEU A 169 -0.48 -2.99 -7.08
CA LEU A 169 -0.87 -3.51 -5.77
C LEU A 169 0.00 -2.86 -4.69
N PHE A 170 -0.60 -2.04 -3.85
CA PHE A 170 0.06 -1.25 -2.83
C PHE A 170 -0.25 -1.82 -1.43
N LEU A 171 0.75 -2.41 -0.78
CA LEU A 171 0.57 -3.19 0.44
C LEU A 171 1.04 -2.42 1.67
N GLU A 172 0.15 -2.22 2.62
CA GLU A 172 0.36 -1.33 3.75
C GLU A 172 0.61 -2.15 5.03
N PRO A 173 1.85 -2.19 5.56
CA PRO A 173 2.13 -3.09 6.67
C PRO A 173 1.44 -2.61 7.97
N MET A 174 0.41 -3.34 8.40
CA MET A 174 -0.51 -2.90 9.46
C MET A 174 0.19 -2.57 10.78
N LYS A 175 1.20 -3.38 11.13
CA LYS A 175 1.99 -3.21 12.36
C LYS A 175 2.64 -1.82 12.46
N ILE A 176 2.97 -1.20 11.34
CA ILE A 176 3.70 0.08 11.33
C ILE A 176 2.84 1.29 11.00
N TYR A 177 1.52 1.13 10.76
CA TYR A 177 0.61 2.25 10.45
C TYR A 177 0.76 3.44 11.40
N ARG A 178 0.92 3.15 12.70
CA ARG A 178 1.02 4.13 13.79
C ARG A 178 2.27 3.95 14.65
N ALA A 179 3.24 3.16 14.20
CA ALA A 179 4.41 2.80 15.02
C ALA A 179 5.46 3.92 15.13
N MET A 180 5.52 4.81 14.14
CA MET A 180 6.47 5.93 14.12
C MET A 180 5.87 7.15 13.43
N ARG A 181 6.45 8.31 13.70
CA ARG A 181 6.19 9.56 13.00
C ARG A 181 7.47 10.03 12.34
N GLU A 182 7.37 10.51 11.10
CA GLU A 182 8.47 11.05 10.33
C GLU A 182 8.03 12.37 9.70
N GLU A 183 9.01 13.21 9.39
CA GLU A 183 8.77 14.47 8.69
C GLU A 183 8.45 14.16 7.22
N VAL A 184 7.25 14.54 6.81
CA VAL A 184 6.74 14.31 5.46
C VAL A 184 6.49 15.68 4.80
N PRO A 185 7.05 15.94 3.61
CA PRO A 185 6.73 17.15 2.85
C PRO A 185 5.23 17.25 2.56
N GLU A 186 4.66 18.44 2.74
CA GLU A 186 3.24 18.70 2.46
C GLU A 186 2.98 18.79 0.95
N ASP A 187 3.94 19.33 0.19
CA ASP A 187 3.86 19.43 -1.25
C ASP A 187 3.83 18.06 -1.96
N TYR A 188 3.52 18.11 -3.25
CA TYR A 188 3.58 16.97 -4.13
C TYR A 188 5.04 16.48 -4.31
N TYR A 189 5.27 15.18 -4.11
CA TYR A 189 6.51 14.51 -4.49
C TYR A 189 6.25 13.03 -4.77
N THR A 190 7.16 12.40 -5.51
CA THR A 190 7.12 10.95 -5.77
C THR A 190 8.39 10.26 -5.29
N VAL A 191 8.24 8.98 -4.96
CA VAL A 191 9.35 8.05 -4.80
C VAL A 191 9.26 7.04 -5.94
N PRO A 192 10.35 6.81 -6.70
CA PRO A 192 10.30 5.98 -7.88
C PRO A 192 9.98 4.51 -7.54
N LEU A 193 8.95 3.96 -8.19
CA LEU A 193 8.64 2.53 -8.14
C LEU A 193 9.82 1.71 -8.68
N GLY A 194 10.00 0.49 -8.16
CA GLY A 194 11.06 -0.44 -8.60
C GLY A 194 12.48 -0.07 -8.15
N LYS A 195 12.67 1.00 -7.36
CA LYS A 195 13.97 1.36 -6.80
C LYS A 195 14.01 1.11 -5.29
N ALA A 196 14.94 0.28 -4.85
CA ALA A 196 15.20 0.07 -3.43
C ALA A 196 15.94 1.28 -2.84
N ARG A 197 15.55 1.68 -1.63
CA ARG A 197 16.27 2.69 -0.84
C ARG A 197 17.33 2.02 0.01
N SER A 198 18.60 2.39 -0.16
CA SER A 198 19.66 1.97 0.76
C SER A 198 19.52 2.74 2.07
N ARG A 199 19.15 2.07 3.16
CA ARG A 199 19.34 2.60 4.52
C ARG A 199 20.80 2.38 4.94
N GLY A 200 21.44 3.43 5.44
CA GLY A 200 22.85 3.37 5.86
C GLY A 200 23.13 2.22 6.81
N ARG A 201 24.32 1.60 6.69
CA ARG A 201 24.74 0.51 7.58
C ARG A 201 24.79 1.04 9.02
N GLY A 202 23.87 0.59 9.88
CA GLY A 202 24.14 0.57 11.31
C GLY A 202 25.38 -0.30 11.52
N ALA A 203 26.46 0.28 12.04
CA ALA A 203 27.77 -0.33 12.17
C ALA A 203 27.68 -1.78 12.69
N THR A 204 27.82 -2.72 11.77
CA THR A 204 28.19 -4.11 12.06
C THR A 204 29.15 -4.53 10.95
N SER A 205 30.31 -5.00 11.39
CA SER A 205 31.51 -5.32 10.62
C SER A 205 31.24 -6.14 9.34
N PRO A 206 32.06 -5.98 8.29
CA PRO A 206 31.79 -6.51 6.97
C PRO A 206 32.30 -7.95 6.82
N SER A 207 31.40 -8.93 6.92
CA SER A 207 31.60 -10.24 6.31
C SER A 207 30.24 -10.89 6.02
N SER A 208 29.72 -10.66 4.81
CA SER A 208 28.93 -11.59 4.01
C SER A 208 28.31 -10.86 2.81
N PRO A 209 28.53 -11.34 1.57
CA PRO A 209 27.94 -10.75 0.37
C PRO A 209 26.49 -11.24 0.23
N GLY A 210 25.56 -10.37 0.60
CA GLY A 210 24.13 -10.59 0.44
C GLY A 210 23.41 -9.32 0.84
N GLY A 211 22.86 -8.60 -0.14
CA GLY A 211 22.06 -7.42 0.10
C GLY A 211 20.90 -7.76 1.03
N ARG A 212 20.96 -7.27 2.28
CA ARG A 212 19.87 -7.44 3.23
C ARG A 212 18.70 -6.57 2.80
N TRP A 213 17.56 -7.20 2.54
CA TRP A 213 16.25 -6.56 2.54
C TRP A 213 16.07 -5.75 3.82
N CYS A 214 15.36 -4.64 3.71
CA CYS A 214 15.04 -3.76 4.83
C CYS A 214 14.51 -4.62 5.98
N PRO A 215 15.22 -4.74 7.12
CA PRO A 215 14.72 -5.54 8.20
C PRO A 215 13.50 -4.81 8.74
N TRP A 216 12.38 -5.52 8.83
CA TRP A 216 11.36 -5.30 9.86
C TRP A 216 12.03 -4.73 11.11
N PRO A 217 11.44 -3.75 11.82
CA PRO A 217 12.08 -3.06 12.93
C PRO A 217 12.58 -4.11 13.93
N SER A 218 13.86 -4.42 13.80
CA SER A 218 14.51 -5.47 14.55
C SER A 218 14.81 -4.81 15.88
N ARG A 219 13.90 -5.02 16.85
CA ARG A 219 14.35 -5.02 18.23
C ARG A 219 15.38 -6.14 18.30
N ARG A 220 16.67 -5.78 18.19
CA ARG A 220 17.71 -6.65 18.74
C ARG A 220 17.27 -6.96 20.16
N PRO A 221 17.22 -8.25 20.58
CA PRO A 221 17.11 -8.54 21.99
C PRO A 221 18.27 -7.81 22.66
N GLY A 222 17.95 -6.95 23.64
CA GLY A 222 18.96 -6.32 24.49
C GLY A 222 19.92 -7.40 24.96
N GLY A 223 21.23 -7.10 24.88
CA GLY A 223 22.30 -8.06 25.05
C GLY A 223 22.04 -9.05 26.17
N LEU A 224 22.12 -10.34 25.83
CA LEU A 224 22.18 -11.43 26.78
C LEU A 224 23.46 -11.23 27.62
N LYS A 225 23.39 -10.46 28.70
CA LYS A 225 24.42 -10.46 29.74
C LYS A 225 24.38 -11.86 30.36
N ARG A 226 25.25 -12.76 29.90
CA ARG A 226 25.59 -13.98 30.61
C ARG A 226 26.05 -13.57 32.01
N ARG A 227 25.18 -13.74 33.02
CA ARG A 227 25.63 -13.80 34.40
C ARG A 227 26.37 -15.12 34.54
N ALA A 228 27.70 -15.05 34.58
CA ALA A 228 28.50 -16.14 35.10
C ALA A 228 28.20 -16.22 36.61
N SER A 229 27.50 -17.28 37.02
CA SER A 229 27.44 -17.65 38.44
C SER A 229 28.72 -18.43 38.75
N PRO A 230 29.54 -18.04 39.72
CA PRO A 230 30.57 -18.92 40.22
C PRO A 230 29.89 -20.01 41.06
N ALA A 231 30.20 -21.26 40.75
CA ALA A 231 29.84 -22.41 41.57
C ALA A 231 30.47 -22.26 42.96
N ARG A 232 29.65 -22.29 44.01
CA ARG A 232 29.89 -22.91 45.31
C ARG A 232 28.55 -23.30 45.92
#